data_AF-A0A252BZ97-F1
#
_entry.id   AF-A0A252BZ97-F1
#
_cell.length_a   1.000
_cell.length_b   1.000
_cell.length_c   1.000
_cell.angle_alpha   90.00
_cell.angle_beta   90.00
_cell.angle_gamma   90.00
#
_symmetry.space_group_name_H-M   'P 1'
#
loop_
_entity.id
_entity.type
_entity.pdbx_description
1 polymer ?
#
loop_
_entity_poly.entity_id
_entity_poly.type
_entity_poly.pdbx_seq_one_letter_code
_entity_poly.pdbx_strand_id
1 'polypeptide(L)'
;MATTTTTTSSGVKYTVTTNTLGTLITSWNVTITDPDGTTAYTGTLYPGVLGIAQTGYVASSTNSAISIASLLVGATYIVPAGVTGSVDILVNLLTIYPTTIYVGGTATISTLLTALSGLVIDVDGGTATLNNGLVANALSGTTVNITNGGTFSGGTSLITALSGTTIHFGTGGGTFILNAGASLLNLSSTTITGYDPSKDTIELENTVATVSYYTITGSSTVKTITLYGSSGTEIASYSATLASGVTLTNNTYYINGSTSNPLKITYSSNNTYVGACFLPGSMIRTPSGDVPVEDVRIGDIVTTFDWRSGLERMSGVTWVGSKSVSVNGTLRKDEAGYPVRVLKDAVSQGVPYKDMLVTAEHCLFFEGKFVPVRMLVNGKSIFYDTSIENYTYYHIETESHAVIWSDGMLTETYLDTDNRHLFRQHGKVSTIAGRTRSWELDAAAPLGVERSVVEPIYRALDARAPVVAEDPNESEVSLESDPDVRLMTDIGRILRPLRRVGDHYSFMIPPGVSAVRIMSRTSRPSDAIGPFVDDRRELGVLVGNIMKSRADKVEVIDQHLETLSLDGWHGLEGGRGRWTAGAGSVSATSQPSSSPFILSVEVMAAGPYLASTDVVCLERRSA
;
A
#
# COMPACT_ATOMS: atom_id res chain seq x y z
N MET A 1 -38.12 20.26 -16.21
CA MET A 1 -36.69 20.62 -16.28
C MET A 1 -36.17 20.70 -14.85
N ALA A 2 -35.12 19.96 -14.52
CA ALA A 2 -34.54 19.93 -13.17
C ALA A 2 -33.02 20.11 -13.26
N THR A 3 -32.47 21.07 -12.53
CA THR A 3 -31.04 21.37 -12.50
C THR A 3 -30.41 20.85 -11.21
N THR A 4 -29.32 20.11 -11.34
CA THR A 4 -28.54 19.59 -10.23
C THR A 4 -27.08 19.99 -10.43
N THR A 5 -26.47 20.58 -9.41
CA THR A 5 -25.02 20.84 -9.39
C THR A 5 -24.39 19.97 -8.31
N THR A 6 -23.39 19.19 -8.72
CA THR A 6 -22.57 18.37 -7.83
C THR A 6 -21.13 18.87 -7.91
N THR A 7 -20.39 18.75 -6.81
CA THR A 7 -19.01 19.25 -6.73
C THR A 7 -18.11 18.13 -6.22
N THR A 8 -16.98 17.90 -6.88
CA THR A 8 -15.96 16.95 -6.43
C THR A 8 -15.23 17.46 -5.19
N SER A 9 -14.45 16.60 -4.53
CA SER A 9 -13.56 16.99 -3.42
C SER A 9 -12.44 17.94 -3.85
N SER A 10 -12.15 18.06 -5.14
CA SER A 10 -11.19 19.04 -5.66
C SER A 10 -11.82 20.37 -6.06
N GLY A 11 -13.16 20.48 -6.04
CA GLY A 11 -13.88 21.71 -6.38
C GLY A 11 -14.42 21.77 -7.80
N VAL A 12 -14.28 20.71 -8.60
CA VAL A 12 -14.86 20.61 -9.96
C VAL A 12 -16.38 20.55 -9.85
N LYS A 13 -17.08 21.41 -10.57
CA LYS A 13 -18.55 21.50 -10.55
C LYS A 13 -19.15 20.85 -11.80
N TYR A 14 -19.98 19.86 -11.59
CA TYR A 14 -20.81 19.20 -12.60
C TYR A 14 -22.24 19.73 -12.47
N THR A 15 -22.62 20.64 -13.36
CA THR A 15 -23.98 21.19 -13.43
C THR A 15 -24.74 20.52 -14.56
N VAL A 16 -25.81 19.79 -14.20
CA VAL A 16 -26.64 19.01 -15.14
C VAL A 16 -28.06 19.51 -15.05
N THR A 17 -28.59 20.01 -16.16
CA THR A 17 -30.02 20.35 -16.31
C THR A 17 -30.70 19.28 -17.16
N THR A 18 -31.56 18.48 -16.53
CA THR A 18 -32.29 17.40 -17.20
C THR A 18 -33.61 17.93 -17.75
N ASN A 19 -33.79 17.77 -19.06
CA ASN A 19 -35.01 18.10 -19.78
C ASN A 19 -35.86 16.84 -19.97
N THR A 20 -37.15 16.94 -19.67
CA THR A 20 -38.07 15.81 -19.74
C THR A 20 -39.35 16.17 -20.49
N LEU A 21 -39.92 15.18 -21.17
CA LEU A 21 -41.28 15.22 -21.71
C LEU A 21 -42.05 14.06 -21.07
N GLY A 22 -42.88 14.38 -20.06
CA GLY A 22 -43.41 13.36 -19.15
C GLY A 22 -42.30 12.74 -18.29
N THR A 23 -42.22 11.42 -18.26
CA THR A 23 -41.15 10.66 -17.57
C THR A 23 -39.92 10.39 -18.45
N LEU A 24 -40.00 10.71 -19.75
CA LEU A 24 -38.92 10.49 -20.70
C LEU A 24 -37.93 11.66 -20.67
N ILE A 25 -36.65 11.35 -20.56
CA ILE A 25 -35.58 12.36 -20.69
C ILE A 25 -35.38 12.67 -22.16
N THR A 26 -35.43 13.96 -22.51
CA THR A 26 -35.26 14.44 -23.89
C THR A 26 -33.85 14.97 -24.14
N SER A 27 -33.21 15.59 -23.15
CA SER A 27 -31.81 16.00 -23.21
C SER A 27 -31.24 16.35 -21.84
N TRP A 28 -29.91 16.49 -21.77
CA TRP A 28 -29.19 17.06 -20.64
C TRP A 28 -28.36 18.26 -21.11
N ASN A 29 -28.55 19.43 -20.49
CA ASN A 29 -27.58 20.52 -20.64
C ASN A 29 -26.54 20.36 -19.53
N VAL A 30 -25.27 20.17 -19.91
CA VAL A 30 -24.20 19.89 -18.95
C VAL A 30 -23.11 20.94 -19.06
N THR A 31 -22.61 21.36 -17.91
CA THR A 31 -21.42 22.20 -17.78
C THR A 31 -20.53 21.60 -16.68
N ILE A 32 -19.27 21.34 -17.03
CA ILE A 32 -18.20 20.93 -16.12
C ILE A 32 -17.25 22.12 -15.98
N THR A 33 -17.08 22.60 -14.76
CA THR A 33 -16.24 23.76 -14.45
C THR A 33 -15.19 23.39 -13.42
N ASP A 34 -13.94 23.60 -13.77
CA ASP A 34 -12.78 23.32 -12.94
C ASP A 34 -12.68 24.29 -11.76
N PRO A 35 -11.89 23.96 -10.72
CA PRO A 35 -11.72 24.82 -9.55
C PRO A 35 -11.17 26.21 -9.87
N ASP A 36 -10.39 26.34 -10.95
CA ASP A 36 -9.83 27.60 -11.43
C ASP A 36 -10.84 28.45 -12.24
N GLY A 37 -12.06 27.95 -12.43
CA GLY A 37 -13.13 28.60 -13.17
C GLY A 37 -13.11 28.32 -14.68
N THR A 38 -12.15 27.56 -15.19
CA THR A 38 -12.14 27.11 -16.59
C THR A 38 -13.27 26.09 -16.82
N THR A 39 -13.78 26.03 -18.05
CA THR A 39 -14.87 25.11 -18.40
C THR A 39 -14.30 23.92 -19.16
N ALA A 40 -14.19 22.76 -18.51
CA ALA A 40 -13.72 21.52 -19.14
C ALA A 40 -14.71 20.96 -20.17
N TYR A 41 -16.02 21.17 -19.95
CA TYR A 41 -17.06 20.75 -20.89
C TYR A 41 -18.30 21.65 -20.80
N THR A 42 -18.89 21.98 -21.94
CA THR A 42 -20.25 22.55 -21.99
C THR A 42 -20.97 22.08 -23.25
N GLY A 43 -22.19 21.55 -23.11
CA GLY A 43 -22.91 20.97 -24.24
C GLY A 43 -24.29 20.45 -23.89
N THR A 44 -25.06 20.10 -24.93
CA THR A 44 -26.38 19.47 -24.79
C THR A 44 -26.29 18.00 -25.24
N LEU A 45 -26.50 17.07 -24.33
CA LEU A 45 -26.47 15.64 -24.59
C LEU A 45 -27.87 15.11 -24.88
N TYR A 46 -27.99 14.28 -25.90
CA TYR A 46 -29.24 13.63 -26.28
C TYR A 46 -29.16 12.11 -26.10
N PRO A 47 -30.13 11.47 -25.43
CA PRO A 47 -30.14 10.02 -25.27
C PRO A 47 -30.42 9.31 -26.61
N GLY A 48 -29.45 8.56 -27.11
CA GLY A 48 -29.67 7.45 -28.06
C GLY A 48 -30.16 7.75 -29.47
N VAL A 49 -30.03 8.99 -30.00
CA VAL A 49 -30.47 9.28 -31.37
C VAL A 49 -29.30 9.16 -32.36
N LEU A 50 -29.35 8.14 -33.22
CA LEU A 50 -28.40 7.96 -34.33
C LEU A 50 -28.49 9.16 -35.29
N GLY A 51 -27.36 9.81 -35.59
CA GLY A 51 -27.26 10.85 -36.62
C GLY A 51 -27.27 12.31 -36.15
N ILE A 52 -27.31 12.57 -34.84
CA ILE A 52 -27.09 13.92 -34.27
C ILE A 52 -25.70 14.05 -33.65
N ALA A 53 -25.09 15.23 -33.78
CA ALA A 53 -23.68 15.48 -33.44
C ALA A 53 -23.35 15.53 -31.92
N GLN A 54 -24.31 15.28 -31.01
CA GLN A 54 -24.11 15.33 -29.55
C GLN A 54 -24.90 14.24 -28.81
N THR A 55 -24.68 12.97 -29.18
CA THR A 55 -25.23 11.84 -28.42
C THR A 55 -24.47 11.64 -27.11
N GLY A 56 -25.18 11.39 -26.01
CA GLY A 56 -24.54 11.17 -24.73
C GLY A 56 -25.48 10.69 -23.63
N TYR A 57 -24.92 10.37 -22.48
CA TYR A 57 -25.68 9.92 -21.31
C TYR A 57 -25.07 10.47 -20.03
N VAL A 58 -25.92 10.83 -19.07
CA VAL A 58 -25.50 11.28 -17.73
C VAL A 58 -26.02 10.29 -16.69
N ALA A 59 -25.14 9.73 -15.87
CA ALA A 59 -25.53 8.91 -14.73
C ALA A 59 -26.31 9.77 -13.72
N SER A 60 -27.55 9.37 -13.42
CA SER A 60 -28.47 10.16 -12.59
C SER A 60 -28.69 9.58 -11.18
N SER A 61 -28.23 8.36 -10.91
CA SER A 61 -28.38 7.67 -9.62
C SER A 61 -27.22 6.72 -9.33
N THR A 62 -26.97 6.42 -8.06
CA THR A 62 -25.99 5.40 -7.65
C THR A 62 -26.40 4.02 -8.19
N ASN A 63 -25.43 3.25 -8.66
CA ASN A 63 -25.61 1.99 -9.40
C ASN A 63 -26.25 2.15 -10.79
N SER A 64 -26.16 3.34 -11.41
CA SER A 64 -26.54 3.50 -12.81
C SER A 64 -25.58 2.72 -13.71
N ALA A 65 -26.11 1.96 -14.66
CA ALA A 65 -25.34 1.33 -15.72
C ALA A 65 -25.50 2.13 -17.02
N ILE A 66 -24.38 2.61 -17.56
CA ILE A 66 -24.31 3.29 -18.86
C ILE A 66 -23.78 2.29 -19.88
N SER A 67 -24.63 1.83 -20.78
CA SER A 67 -24.21 0.96 -21.88
C SER A 67 -23.85 1.77 -23.13
N ILE A 68 -22.64 1.58 -23.63
CA ILE A 68 -22.12 2.23 -24.85
C ILE A 68 -22.22 1.23 -26.00
N ALA A 69 -23.14 1.48 -26.93
CA ALA A 69 -23.51 0.55 -28.02
C ALA A 69 -23.47 1.16 -29.45
N SER A 70 -23.03 2.41 -29.63
CA SER A 70 -23.14 3.13 -30.93
C SER A 70 -21.79 3.26 -31.67
N LEU A 71 -21.82 3.14 -33.00
CA LEU A 71 -20.66 2.98 -33.90
C LEU A 71 -20.35 4.19 -34.81
N LEU A 72 -21.20 5.24 -34.85
CA LEU A 72 -21.19 6.21 -35.98
C LEU A 72 -20.86 7.66 -35.61
N VAL A 73 -20.91 8.05 -34.34
CA VAL A 73 -20.69 9.44 -33.88
C VAL A 73 -19.99 9.41 -32.52
N GLY A 74 -19.04 10.32 -32.28
CA GLY A 74 -18.41 10.48 -30.97
C GLY A 74 -19.47 10.86 -29.93
N ALA A 75 -19.47 10.16 -28.79
CA ALA A 75 -20.45 10.36 -27.73
C ALA A 75 -19.80 10.85 -26.44
N THR A 76 -20.58 11.56 -25.62
CA THR A 76 -20.12 12.05 -24.32
C THR A 76 -20.90 11.37 -23.20
N TYR A 77 -20.17 10.77 -22.27
CA TYR A 77 -20.73 10.10 -21.10
C TYR A 77 -20.25 10.80 -19.85
N ILE A 78 -21.14 11.01 -18.88
CA ILE A 78 -20.83 11.80 -17.69
C ILE A 78 -21.27 11.02 -16.45
N VAL A 79 -20.33 10.83 -15.52
CA VAL A 79 -20.56 10.31 -14.18
C VAL A 79 -20.31 11.47 -13.19
N PRO A 80 -21.35 12.21 -12.77
CA PRO A 80 -21.20 13.37 -11.91
C PRO A 80 -20.67 13.03 -10.52
N ALA A 81 -20.19 14.06 -9.80
CA ALA A 81 -19.71 13.89 -8.44
C ALA A 81 -20.81 13.33 -7.49
N GLY A 82 -20.41 12.40 -6.62
CA GLY A 82 -21.31 11.72 -5.69
C GLY A 82 -22.15 10.59 -6.31
N VAL A 83 -22.01 10.32 -7.61
CA VAL A 83 -22.65 9.18 -8.28
C VAL A 83 -21.65 8.04 -8.42
N THR A 84 -22.08 6.82 -8.08
CA THR A 84 -21.33 5.59 -8.43
C THR A 84 -22.06 4.88 -9.56
N GLY A 85 -21.37 4.43 -10.61
CA GLY A 85 -22.00 3.73 -11.73
C GLY A 85 -21.04 2.89 -12.55
N SER A 86 -21.58 2.03 -13.41
CA SER A 86 -20.81 1.29 -14.41
C SER A 86 -20.91 1.96 -15.78
N VAL A 87 -19.84 1.90 -16.55
CA VAL A 87 -19.80 2.27 -17.96
C VAL A 87 -19.34 1.04 -18.72
N ASP A 88 -20.28 0.41 -19.42
CA ASP A 88 -20.07 -0.86 -20.11
C ASP A 88 -19.95 -0.61 -21.62
N ILE A 89 -18.75 -0.82 -22.16
CA ILE A 89 -18.43 -0.61 -23.58
C ILE A 89 -18.63 -1.94 -24.32
N LEU A 90 -19.70 -2.00 -25.13
CA LEU A 90 -20.17 -3.25 -25.75
C LEU A 90 -19.66 -3.47 -27.19
N VAL A 91 -19.16 -2.43 -27.89
CA VAL A 91 -18.75 -2.50 -29.33
C VAL A 91 -17.41 -1.80 -29.61
N ASN A 92 -16.75 -2.18 -30.71
CA ASN A 92 -15.47 -1.62 -31.17
C ASN A 92 -15.61 -0.14 -31.60
N LEU A 93 -14.95 0.77 -30.88
CA LEU A 93 -14.96 2.21 -31.13
C LEU A 93 -13.95 2.57 -32.24
N LEU A 94 -14.28 2.31 -33.51
CA LEU A 94 -13.56 2.86 -34.67
C LEU A 94 -14.26 4.14 -35.16
N THR A 95 -14.38 5.15 -34.29
CA THR A 95 -15.13 6.37 -34.59
C THR A 95 -14.21 7.47 -35.16
N ILE A 96 -14.75 8.26 -36.10
CA ILE A 96 -14.04 9.45 -36.67
C ILE A 96 -13.95 10.58 -35.62
N TYR A 97 -14.83 10.56 -34.61
CA TYR A 97 -14.85 11.49 -33.48
C TYR A 97 -14.59 10.74 -32.17
N PRO A 98 -13.79 11.29 -31.25
CA PRO A 98 -13.49 10.62 -29.99
C PRO A 98 -14.75 10.46 -29.14
N THR A 99 -14.84 9.33 -28.44
CA THR A 99 -15.84 9.15 -27.38
C THR A 99 -15.20 9.56 -26.06
N THR A 100 -15.86 10.41 -25.29
CA THR A 100 -15.31 10.93 -24.02
C THR A 100 -16.17 10.52 -22.84
N ILE A 101 -15.55 9.98 -21.79
CA ILE A 101 -16.19 9.66 -20.52
C ILE A 101 -15.63 10.62 -19.46
N TYR A 102 -16.45 11.55 -18.97
CA TYR A 102 -16.12 12.43 -17.85
C TYR A 102 -16.51 11.79 -16.53
N VAL A 103 -15.56 11.73 -15.58
CA VAL A 103 -15.73 11.05 -14.30
C VAL A 103 -15.39 11.99 -13.14
N GLY A 104 -16.43 12.55 -12.51
CA GLY A 104 -16.35 13.26 -11.23
C GLY A 104 -16.82 12.42 -10.04
N GLY A 105 -17.60 11.38 -10.30
CA GLY A 105 -18.04 10.39 -9.31
C GLY A 105 -17.13 9.16 -9.25
N THR A 106 -17.70 7.99 -9.00
CA THR A 106 -17.00 6.70 -9.10
C THR A 106 -17.53 5.91 -10.30
N ALA A 107 -16.67 5.61 -11.27
CA ALA A 107 -17.02 4.87 -12.46
C ALA A 107 -16.26 3.53 -12.53
N THR A 108 -16.97 2.42 -12.70
CA THR A 108 -16.36 1.16 -13.13
C THR A 108 -16.50 1.03 -14.63
N ILE A 109 -15.39 0.93 -15.35
CA ILE A 109 -15.37 0.84 -16.81
C ILE A 109 -15.12 -0.60 -17.20
N SER A 110 -16.09 -1.22 -17.87
CA SER A 110 -15.98 -2.58 -18.40
C SER A 110 -15.92 -2.54 -19.91
N THR A 111 -15.11 -3.40 -20.52
CA THR A 111 -15.02 -3.53 -21.98
C THR A 111 -15.10 -5.00 -22.35
N LEU A 112 -15.86 -5.34 -23.39
CA LEU A 112 -16.02 -6.74 -23.84
C LEU A 112 -15.12 -7.10 -25.05
N LEU A 113 -14.35 -6.15 -25.59
CA LEU A 113 -13.65 -6.30 -26.87
C LEU A 113 -12.24 -5.67 -26.85
N THR A 114 -11.40 -6.09 -27.79
CA THR A 114 -10.02 -5.64 -27.97
C THR A 114 -9.93 -4.36 -28.83
N ALA A 115 -9.10 -3.41 -28.41
CA ALA A 115 -8.72 -2.14 -29.07
C ALA A 115 -9.81 -1.03 -29.14
N LEU A 116 -9.81 -0.14 -28.15
CA LEU A 116 -10.64 1.06 -28.09
C LEU A 116 -9.87 2.32 -28.55
N SER A 117 -9.58 2.39 -29.86
CA SER A 117 -8.88 3.55 -30.42
C SER A 117 -9.75 4.81 -30.38
N GLY A 118 -9.23 5.92 -29.82
CA GLY A 118 -9.96 7.19 -29.78
C GLY A 118 -10.97 7.33 -28.63
N LEU A 119 -10.95 6.40 -27.66
CA LEU A 119 -11.62 6.60 -26.37
C LEU A 119 -10.82 7.60 -25.53
N VAL A 120 -11.51 8.56 -24.93
CA VAL A 120 -10.98 9.47 -23.92
C VAL A 120 -11.69 9.21 -22.60
N ILE A 121 -10.92 8.89 -21.57
CA ILE A 121 -11.41 8.79 -20.19
C ILE A 121 -10.88 10.01 -19.46
N ASP A 122 -11.76 10.93 -19.11
CA ASP A 122 -11.43 12.17 -18.44
C ASP A 122 -11.82 12.07 -16.96
N VAL A 123 -10.84 11.78 -16.11
CA VAL A 123 -11.02 11.59 -14.67
C VAL A 123 -10.74 12.91 -13.97
N ASP A 124 -11.78 13.71 -13.82
CA ASP A 124 -11.69 15.07 -13.30
C ASP A 124 -12.33 15.17 -11.92
N GLY A 125 -11.48 15.01 -10.90
CA GLY A 125 -11.85 14.97 -9.48
C GLY A 125 -12.62 13.73 -9.01
N GLY A 126 -12.87 12.75 -9.90
CA GLY A 126 -13.52 11.48 -9.59
C GLY A 126 -12.57 10.29 -9.52
N THR A 127 -13.14 9.08 -9.53
CA THR A 127 -12.40 7.81 -9.58
C THR A 127 -12.92 6.94 -10.70
N ALA A 128 -12.04 6.52 -11.62
CA ALA A 128 -12.35 5.54 -12.64
C ALA A 128 -11.56 4.25 -12.39
N THR A 129 -12.23 3.10 -12.42
CA THR A 129 -11.62 1.78 -12.22
C THR A 129 -11.96 0.85 -13.37
N LEU A 130 -10.98 0.18 -13.95
CA LEU A 130 -11.24 -0.85 -14.96
C LEU A 130 -11.69 -2.17 -14.31
N ASN A 131 -12.61 -2.88 -14.96
CA ASN A 131 -13.12 -4.17 -14.48
C ASN A 131 -12.14 -5.33 -14.75
N ASN A 132 -12.17 -6.38 -13.92
CA ASN A 132 -11.21 -7.48 -13.84
C ASN A 132 -11.29 -8.53 -14.98
N GLY A 133 -11.96 -8.22 -16.09
CA GLY A 133 -12.18 -9.15 -17.22
C GLY A 133 -11.57 -8.71 -18.54
N LEU A 134 -10.72 -7.68 -18.54
CA LEU A 134 -10.19 -7.09 -19.77
C LEU A 134 -9.18 -8.01 -20.48
N VAL A 135 -9.31 -8.10 -21.80
CA VAL A 135 -8.36 -8.80 -22.68
C VAL A 135 -7.12 -7.92 -22.91
N ALA A 136 -5.96 -8.52 -23.17
CA ALA A 136 -4.74 -7.80 -23.52
C ALA A 136 -4.96 -6.77 -24.66
N ASN A 137 -4.34 -5.59 -24.55
CA ASN A 137 -4.49 -4.45 -25.46
C ASN A 137 -5.93 -3.87 -25.58
N ALA A 138 -6.82 -4.15 -24.63
CA ALA A 138 -8.18 -3.58 -24.64
C ALA A 138 -8.20 -2.05 -24.74
N LEU A 139 -7.21 -1.35 -24.16
CA LEU A 139 -7.13 0.12 -24.15
C LEU A 139 -6.11 0.69 -25.13
N SER A 140 -5.70 -0.09 -26.14
CA SER A 140 -4.78 0.41 -27.15
C SER A 140 -5.41 1.58 -27.91
N GLY A 141 -4.71 2.72 -27.95
CA GLY A 141 -5.20 3.96 -28.54
C GLY A 141 -6.20 4.75 -27.69
N THR A 142 -6.39 4.38 -26.42
CA THR A 142 -7.17 5.17 -25.44
C THR A 142 -6.28 6.25 -24.81
N THR A 143 -6.87 7.41 -24.54
CA THR A 143 -6.26 8.48 -23.72
C THR A 143 -6.99 8.56 -22.39
N VAL A 144 -6.25 8.57 -21.29
CA VAL A 144 -6.76 8.81 -19.94
C VAL A 144 -6.20 10.13 -19.44
N ASN A 145 -7.06 11.11 -19.26
CA ASN A 145 -6.72 12.37 -18.58
C ASN A 145 -7.01 12.22 -17.09
N ILE A 146 -6.08 12.67 -16.26
CA ILE A 146 -6.22 12.69 -14.81
C ILE A 146 -5.97 14.12 -14.35
N THR A 147 -7.02 14.78 -13.86
CA THR A 147 -7.00 16.19 -13.45
C THR A 147 -7.70 16.40 -12.13
N ASN A 148 -7.35 17.50 -11.47
CA ASN A 148 -7.98 18.01 -10.26
C ASN A 148 -8.16 16.89 -9.22
N GLY A 149 -7.12 16.13 -8.90
CA GLY A 149 -7.15 15.04 -7.91
C GLY A 149 -7.88 13.77 -8.36
N GLY A 150 -8.14 13.63 -9.66
CA GLY A 150 -8.73 12.42 -10.23
C GLY A 150 -7.88 11.17 -9.96
N THR A 151 -8.53 10.02 -9.88
CA THR A 151 -7.87 8.72 -9.66
C THR A 151 -8.25 7.73 -10.75
N PHE A 152 -7.26 7.24 -11.50
CA PHE A 152 -7.44 6.14 -12.45
C PHE A 152 -6.76 4.88 -11.94
N SER A 153 -7.52 3.81 -11.75
CA SER A 153 -7.02 2.49 -11.37
C SER A 153 -7.35 1.48 -12.45
N GLY A 154 -6.38 0.67 -12.84
CA GLY A 154 -6.67 -0.37 -13.83
C GLY A 154 -7.07 -1.75 -13.27
N GLY A 155 -7.45 -1.84 -12.00
CA GLY A 155 -7.97 -3.08 -11.41
C GLY A 155 -6.91 -4.17 -11.26
N THR A 156 -7.31 -5.45 -11.23
CA THR A 156 -6.44 -6.56 -10.76
C THR A 156 -5.57 -7.26 -11.81
N SER A 157 -5.63 -6.89 -13.10
CA SER A 157 -4.98 -7.66 -14.19
C SER A 157 -4.44 -6.79 -15.34
N LEU A 158 -3.74 -5.71 -15.00
CA LEU A 158 -3.65 -4.53 -15.85
C LEU A 158 -2.47 -4.46 -16.84
N ILE A 159 -1.32 -5.09 -16.56
CA ILE A 159 -0.06 -4.79 -17.30
C ILE A 159 -0.25 -4.94 -18.83
N THR A 160 -0.96 -5.96 -19.29
CA THR A 160 -1.21 -6.19 -20.72
C THR A 160 -2.31 -5.33 -21.33
N ALA A 161 -3.21 -4.74 -20.54
CA ALA A 161 -4.36 -3.98 -21.07
C ALA A 161 -4.00 -2.53 -21.45
N LEU A 162 -2.96 -1.95 -20.83
CA LEU A 162 -2.51 -0.55 -21.05
C LEU A 162 -1.55 -0.36 -22.23
N SER A 163 -1.26 -1.42 -22.96
CA SER A 163 -0.34 -1.36 -24.09
C SER A 163 -0.93 -0.52 -25.22
N GLY A 164 -0.26 0.58 -25.56
CA GLY A 164 -0.72 1.60 -26.51
C GLY A 164 -1.65 2.66 -25.91
N THR A 165 -1.82 2.71 -24.58
CA THR A 165 -2.60 3.73 -23.89
C THR A 165 -1.75 4.98 -23.62
N THR A 166 -2.37 6.16 -23.65
CA THR A 166 -1.78 7.42 -23.18
C THR A 166 -2.38 7.79 -21.83
N ILE A 167 -1.53 7.99 -20.82
CA ILE A 167 -1.88 8.54 -19.51
C ILE A 167 -1.38 9.99 -19.47
N HIS A 168 -2.28 10.93 -19.23
CA HIS A 168 -1.99 12.35 -19.18
C HIS A 168 -2.37 12.93 -17.82
N PHE A 169 -1.37 13.43 -17.09
CA PHE A 169 -1.59 14.22 -15.89
C PHE A 169 -1.75 15.69 -16.27
N GLY A 170 -2.81 16.33 -15.78
CA GLY A 170 -3.09 17.74 -16.06
C GLY A 170 -3.01 18.64 -14.84
N THR A 171 -3.88 19.64 -14.80
CA THR A 171 -3.97 20.62 -13.70
C THR A 171 -4.49 19.95 -12.43
N GLY A 172 -4.11 20.49 -11.27
CA GLY A 172 -4.65 20.05 -9.97
C GLY A 172 -4.18 18.69 -9.44
N GLY A 173 -3.28 18.00 -10.14
CA GLY A 173 -2.69 16.73 -9.69
C GLY A 173 -3.60 15.52 -9.94
N GLY A 174 -3.12 14.33 -9.61
CA GLY A 174 -3.90 13.10 -9.78
C GLY A 174 -3.15 11.82 -9.40
N THR A 175 -3.88 10.71 -9.34
CA THR A 175 -3.34 9.41 -8.96
C THR A 175 -3.58 8.38 -10.06
N PHE A 176 -2.50 7.73 -10.50
CA PHE A 176 -2.55 6.59 -11.40
C PHE A 176 -2.12 5.32 -10.66
N ILE A 177 -3.05 4.38 -10.49
CA ILE A 177 -2.85 3.14 -9.72
C ILE A 177 -2.71 1.96 -10.67
N LEU A 178 -1.62 1.20 -10.46
CA LEU A 178 -1.25 0.06 -11.27
C LEU A 178 -1.06 -1.18 -10.39
N ASN A 179 -1.78 -2.24 -10.71
CA ASN A 179 -1.59 -3.52 -10.06
C ASN A 179 -0.63 -4.40 -10.87
N ALA A 180 0.50 -4.75 -10.27
CA ALA A 180 1.55 -5.55 -10.89
C ALA A 180 1.29 -7.06 -10.81
N GLY A 181 0.32 -7.53 -10.03
CA GLY A 181 -0.08 -8.94 -9.96
C GLY A 181 1.06 -9.91 -9.64
N ALA A 182 1.99 -9.50 -8.76
CA ALA A 182 3.22 -10.20 -8.42
C ALA A 182 4.12 -10.51 -9.65
N SER A 183 4.10 -9.65 -10.67
CA SER A 183 4.90 -9.76 -11.89
C SER A 183 5.66 -8.46 -12.19
N LEU A 184 6.71 -8.54 -13.01
CA LEU A 184 7.47 -7.37 -13.45
C LEU A 184 6.53 -6.41 -14.18
N LEU A 185 6.43 -5.18 -13.67
CA LEU A 185 5.59 -4.16 -14.29
C LEU A 185 6.39 -3.36 -15.32
N ASN A 186 6.09 -3.56 -16.59
CA ASN A 186 6.77 -2.83 -17.67
C ASN A 186 5.75 -2.05 -18.50
N LEU A 187 5.87 -0.72 -18.46
CA LEU A 187 5.00 0.21 -19.20
C LEU A 187 5.68 0.79 -20.44
N SER A 188 6.62 0.07 -21.06
CA SER A 188 7.31 0.56 -22.26
C SER A 188 6.39 0.85 -23.44
N SER A 189 5.20 0.24 -23.46
CA SER A 189 4.16 0.47 -24.49
C SER A 189 3.09 1.48 -24.05
N THR A 190 3.18 2.06 -22.86
CA THR A 190 2.26 3.09 -22.36
C THR A 190 2.96 4.44 -22.40
N THR A 191 2.26 5.47 -22.87
CA THR A 191 2.80 6.83 -22.94
C THR A 191 2.31 7.63 -21.73
N ILE A 192 3.22 8.06 -20.86
CA ILE A 192 2.88 8.93 -19.71
C ILE A 192 3.35 10.35 -19.99
N THR A 193 2.47 11.35 -19.80
CA THR A 193 2.76 12.76 -20.10
C THR A 193 2.24 13.69 -19.00
N GLY A 194 2.84 14.88 -18.91
CA GLY A 194 2.42 15.91 -17.96
C GLY A 194 2.78 15.62 -16.51
N TYR A 195 3.67 14.65 -16.26
CA TYR A 195 3.97 14.18 -14.91
C TYR A 195 4.76 15.20 -14.09
N ASP A 196 4.23 15.54 -12.92
CA ASP A 196 4.83 16.39 -11.91
C ASP A 196 4.78 15.69 -10.53
N PRO A 197 5.89 15.13 -10.04
CA PRO A 197 5.91 14.37 -8.79
C PRO A 197 5.63 15.22 -7.53
N SER A 198 5.47 16.55 -7.66
CA SER A 198 5.02 17.38 -6.54
C SER A 198 3.51 17.28 -6.27
N LYS A 199 2.72 16.83 -7.26
CA LYS A 199 1.25 16.78 -7.23
C LYS A 199 0.65 15.51 -7.85
N ASP A 200 1.41 14.78 -8.66
CA ASP A 200 0.98 13.57 -9.36
C ASP A 200 1.59 12.33 -8.70
N THR A 201 0.76 11.30 -8.54
CA THR A 201 1.14 10.04 -7.91
C THR A 201 1.00 8.90 -8.90
N ILE A 202 2.03 8.06 -9.00
CA ILE A 202 1.98 6.77 -9.69
C ILE A 202 2.15 5.70 -8.61
N GLU A 203 1.08 4.97 -8.33
CA GLU A 203 1.02 3.95 -7.28
C GLU A 203 1.17 2.56 -7.90
N LEU A 204 2.02 1.73 -7.30
CA LEU A 204 2.25 0.34 -7.72
C LEU A 204 1.77 -0.60 -6.60
N GLU A 205 0.77 -1.43 -6.91
CA GLU A 205 0.24 -2.46 -6.01
C GLU A 205 0.77 -3.84 -6.41
N ASN A 206 0.92 -4.76 -5.46
CA ASN A 206 1.32 -6.16 -5.67
C ASN A 206 2.59 -6.36 -6.51
N THR A 207 3.67 -5.65 -6.19
CA THR A 207 4.97 -5.78 -6.87
C THR A 207 5.68 -7.11 -6.59
N VAL A 208 6.61 -7.52 -7.45
CA VAL A 208 7.42 -8.76 -7.27
C VAL A 208 8.33 -8.74 -6.05
N ALA A 209 8.68 -7.55 -5.56
CA ALA A 209 9.55 -7.33 -4.43
C ALA A 209 9.36 -5.92 -3.85
N THR A 210 9.99 -5.69 -2.71
CA THR A 210 10.10 -4.40 -2.01
C THR A 210 10.94 -3.41 -2.79
N VAL A 211 10.41 -2.21 -3.09
CA VAL A 211 11.22 -1.16 -3.71
C VAL A 211 12.25 -0.65 -2.71
N SER A 212 13.52 -0.93 -2.99
CA SER A 212 14.65 -0.48 -2.16
C SER A 212 15.31 0.77 -2.73
N TYR A 213 15.42 0.84 -4.05
CA TYR A 213 15.97 1.98 -4.76
C TYR A 213 15.37 2.08 -6.16
N TYR A 214 15.59 3.21 -6.82
CA TYR A 214 15.20 3.42 -8.20
C TYR A 214 16.26 4.24 -8.93
N THR A 215 16.27 4.15 -10.25
CA THR A 215 17.09 5.00 -11.11
C THR A 215 16.20 5.92 -11.93
N ILE A 216 16.67 7.15 -12.12
CA ILE A 216 16.14 8.08 -13.10
C ILE A 216 17.19 8.25 -14.19
N THR A 217 16.79 7.99 -15.43
CA THR A 217 17.62 8.20 -16.63
C THR A 217 16.82 8.92 -17.70
N GLY A 218 17.47 9.34 -18.80
CA GLY A 218 16.79 10.00 -19.93
C GLY A 218 17.16 11.47 -20.11
N SER A 219 16.40 12.17 -20.96
CA SER A 219 16.63 13.57 -21.34
C SER A 219 16.11 14.54 -20.28
N SER A 220 16.16 15.85 -20.52
CA SER A 220 15.58 16.84 -19.60
C SER A 220 14.05 16.75 -19.49
N THR A 221 13.37 16.36 -20.57
CA THR A 221 11.90 16.36 -20.68
C THR A 221 11.28 14.98 -20.55
N VAL A 222 12.01 13.92 -20.92
CA VAL A 222 11.53 12.54 -20.84
C VAL A 222 12.46 11.75 -19.93
N LYS A 223 11.88 11.18 -18.87
CA LYS A 223 12.61 10.36 -17.90
C LYS A 223 12.13 8.93 -17.94
N THR A 224 13.07 8.00 -17.86
CA THR A 224 12.81 6.59 -17.57
C THR A 224 13.10 6.35 -16.09
N ILE A 225 12.11 5.83 -15.39
CA ILE A 225 12.17 5.45 -13.98
C ILE A 225 12.18 3.93 -13.93
N THR A 226 13.18 3.36 -13.28
CA THR A 226 13.26 1.90 -13.06
C THR A 226 13.45 1.62 -11.58
N LEU A 227 12.58 0.79 -11.02
CA LEU A 227 12.50 0.46 -9.60
C LEU A 227 13.12 -0.91 -9.35
N TYR A 228 13.87 -1.03 -8.25
CA TYR A 228 14.63 -2.23 -7.93
C TYR A 228 14.43 -2.69 -6.50
N GLY A 229 14.48 -4.01 -6.33
CA GLY A 229 14.56 -4.68 -5.03
C GLY A 229 15.94 -4.60 -4.39
N SER A 230 16.04 -5.02 -3.12
CA SER A 230 17.29 -5.03 -2.36
C SER A 230 18.37 -5.92 -3.00
N SER A 231 17.96 -6.98 -3.70
CA SER A 231 18.81 -7.89 -4.47
C SER A 231 19.16 -7.38 -5.88
N GLY A 232 18.71 -6.17 -6.26
CA GLY A 232 18.85 -5.63 -7.61
C GLY A 232 17.85 -6.18 -8.62
N THR A 233 16.83 -6.93 -8.18
CA THR A 233 15.73 -7.40 -9.03
C THR A 233 14.92 -6.22 -9.55
N GLU A 234 14.74 -6.11 -10.86
CA GLU A 234 13.86 -5.11 -11.45
C GLU A 234 12.41 -5.38 -11.06
N ILE A 235 11.73 -4.37 -10.51
CA ILE A 235 10.35 -4.45 -10.02
C ILE A 235 9.40 -3.83 -11.04
N ALA A 236 9.75 -2.65 -11.52
CA ALA A 236 8.92 -1.87 -12.42
C ALA A 236 9.76 -0.91 -13.27
N SER A 237 9.30 -0.63 -14.48
CA SER A 237 9.94 0.34 -15.37
C SER A 237 8.90 1.09 -16.20
N TYR A 238 9.00 2.41 -16.22
CA TYR A 238 8.13 3.29 -17.01
C TYR A 238 8.86 4.55 -17.46
N SER A 239 8.39 5.14 -18.56
CA SER A 239 8.88 6.42 -19.06
C SER A 239 7.78 7.48 -18.96
N ALA A 240 8.13 8.66 -18.46
CA ALA A 240 7.22 9.79 -18.35
C ALA A 240 7.82 11.06 -18.97
N THR A 241 6.98 11.77 -19.73
CA THR A 241 7.26 13.16 -20.14
C THR A 241 6.84 14.09 -19.02
N LEU A 242 7.78 14.89 -18.52
CA LEU A 242 7.58 15.78 -17.39
C LEU A 242 6.69 16.99 -17.76
N ALA A 243 5.96 17.51 -16.77
CA ALA A 243 5.26 18.79 -16.92
C ALA A 243 6.24 19.95 -17.17
N SER A 244 5.74 21.03 -17.76
CA SER A 244 6.53 22.24 -18.00
C SER A 244 7.09 22.80 -16.68
N GLY A 245 8.39 23.07 -16.64
CA GLY A 245 9.07 23.61 -15.46
C GLY A 245 9.53 22.56 -14.43
N VAL A 246 9.09 21.30 -14.55
CA VAL A 246 9.54 20.21 -13.69
C VAL A 246 10.91 19.72 -14.16
N THR A 247 11.84 19.55 -13.21
CA THR A 247 13.17 19.00 -13.48
C THR A 247 13.44 17.83 -12.55
N LEU A 248 13.83 16.70 -13.14
CA LEU A 248 14.35 15.54 -12.41
C LEU A 248 15.79 15.28 -12.80
N THR A 249 16.66 15.12 -11.81
CA THR A 249 18.07 14.80 -12.03
C THR A 249 18.21 13.31 -12.34
N ASN A 250 19.08 12.96 -13.28
CA ASN A 250 19.43 11.56 -13.51
C ASN A 250 20.33 11.10 -12.38
N ASN A 251 19.89 10.11 -11.61
CA ASN A 251 20.67 9.50 -10.54
C ASN A 251 20.04 8.18 -10.10
N THR A 252 20.75 7.47 -9.22
CA THR A 252 20.17 6.42 -8.38
C THR A 252 19.72 7.04 -7.06
N TYR A 253 18.50 6.72 -6.65
CA TYR A 253 17.86 7.23 -5.44
C TYR A 253 17.41 6.06 -4.58
N TYR A 254 17.62 6.16 -3.26
CA TYR A 254 17.29 5.12 -2.29
C TYR A 254 16.10 5.56 -1.45
N ILE A 255 15.11 4.69 -1.28
CA ILE A 255 13.85 5.02 -0.59
C ILE A 255 14.09 5.39 0.88
N ASN A 256 15.02 4.70 1.54
CA ASN A 256 15.34 4.90 2.96
C ASN A 256 16.58 5.80 3.19
N GLY A 257 16.99 6.59 2.19
CA GLY A 257 18.14 7.50 2.26
C GLY A 257 17.75 8.94 2.65
N SER A 258 18.45 9.53 3.62
CA SER A 258 18.02 10.70 4.42
C SER A 258 17.61 12.00 3.70
N THR A 259 17.82 12.27 2.40
CA THR A 259 17.44 13.60 1.83
C THR A 259 17.19 13.67 0.31
N SER A 260 17.23 12.55 -0.44
CA SER A 260 17.06 12.61 -1.90
C SER A 260 16.15 11.51 -2.42
N ASN A 261 14.85 11.80 -2.41
CA ASN A 261 13.81 11.00 -3.04
C ASN A 261 12.88 11.94 -3.81
N PRO A 262 13.31 12.46 -4.98
CA PRO A 262 12.54 13.46 -5.73
C PRO A 262 11.20 12.95 -6.25
N LEU A 263 10.99 11.64 -6.30
CA LEU A 263 9.70 11.03 -6.66
C LEU A 263 8.83 10.77 -5.42
N LYS A 264 9.36 11.04 -4.22
CA LYS A 264 8.72 10.72 -2.93
C LYS A 264 8.17 9.29 -2.88
N ILE A 265 8.82 8.35 -3.58
CA ILE A 265 8.41 6.94 -3.55
C ILE A 265 8.59 6.48 -2.12
N THR A 266 7.53 6.26 -1.39
CA THR A 266 7.57 5.63 -0.07
C THR A 266 7.22 4.16 -0.25
N TYR A 267 7.93 3.29 0.46
CA TYR A 267 7.61 1.88 0.50
C TYR A 267 7.26 1.53 1.94
N SER A 268 5.97 1.41 2.24
CA SER A 268 5.53 0.94 3.56
C SER A 268 5.63 -0.59 3.59
N SER A 269 6.72 -1.10 4.17
CA SER A 269 6.78 -2.38 4.88
C SER A 269 5.91 -3.54 4.33
N ASN A 270 6.15 -3.96 3.09
CA ASN A 270 5.80 -5.29 2.56
C ASN A 270 4.33 -5.72 2.57
N ASN A 271 3.36 -4.80 2.48
CA ASN A 271 1.97 -5.23 2.44
C ASN A 271 1.08 -4.33 1.58
N THR A 272 -0.02 -4.87 1.08
CA THR A 272 -1.24 -4.10 0.86
C THR A 272 -1.50 -3.34 2.15
N TYR A 273 -1.14 -2.06 2.19
CA TYR A 273 -1.32 -1.24 3.38
C TYR A 273 -2.83 -1.01 3.54
N VAL A 274 -3.45 -1.92 4.26
CA VAL A 274 -4.69 -1.62 4.93
C VAL A 274 -4.28 -0.87 6.19
N GLY A 275 -4.20 0.45 6.09
CA GLY A 275 -3.92 1.31 7.24
C GLY A 275 -4.88 1.01 8.40
N ALA A 276 -4.60 1.57 9.58
CA ALA A 276 -5.51 1.52 10.71
C ALA A 276 -6.93 1.81 10.23
N CYS A 277 -7.88 0.88 10.26
CA CYS A 277 -9.22 1.08 9.71
C CYS A 277 -10.24 0.18 10.40
N PHE A 278 -11.50 0.60 10.32
CA PHE A 278 -12.66 -0.13 10.77
C PHE A 278 -13.26 -0.97 9.63
N LEU A 279 -13.82 -2.14 9.95
CA LEU A 279 -14.65 -2.89 9.01
C LEU A 279 -16.13 -2.47 9.16
N PRO A 280 -16.97 -2.69 8.13
CA PRO A 280 -18.39 -2.36 8.17
C PRO A 280 -19.09 -3.00 9.36
N GLY A 281 -20.02 -2.25 9.94
CA GLY A 281 -20.71 -2.58 11.17
C GLY A 281 -19.95 -2.22 12.44
N SER A 282 -18.73 -1.66 12.37
CA SER A 282 -18.06 -1.07 13.55
C SER A 282 -18.84 0.14 14.04
N MET A 283 -19.21 0.17 15.32
CA MET A 283 -20.14 1.16 15.87
C MET A 283 -19.40 2.32 16.53
N ILE A 284 -19.39 3.49 15.89
CA ILE A 284 -18.73 4.71 16.38
C ILE A 284 -19.66 5.49 17.31
N ARG A 285 -19.16 5.86 18.49
CA ARG A 285 -19.96 6.63 19.46
C ARG A 285 -20.20 8.07 19.01
N THR A 286 -21.46 8.46 19.02
CA THR A 286 -21.91 9.84 18.81
C THR A 286 -22.73 10.32 20.02
N PRO A 287 -22.97 11.64 20.17
CA PRO A 287 -23.84 12.17 21.23
C PRO A 287 -25.26 11.59 21.25
N SER A 288 -25.74 11.11 20.09
CA SER A 288 -27.10 10.60 19.90
C SER A 288 -27.17 9.07 19.98
N GLY A 289 -26.05 8.40 20.24
CA GLY A 289 -25.92 6.94 20.23
C GLY A 289 -24.82 6.46 19.27
N ASP A 290 -24.56 5.16 19.26
CA ASP A 290 -23.53 4.59 18.38
C ASP A 290 -24.07 4.46 16.94
N VAL A 291 -23.25 4.80 15.93
CA VAL A 291 -23.57 4.80 14.50
C VAL A 291 -22.57 3.91 13.75
N PRO A 292 -23.01 3.08 12.78
CA PRO A 292 -22.08 2.29 11.96
C PRO A 292 -21.08 3.18 11.22
N VAL A 293 -19.81 2.78 11.17
CA VAL A 293 -18.73 3.58 10.56
C VAL A 293 -19.00 3.91 9.09
N GLU A 294 -19.62 2.98 8.34
CA GLU A 294 -20.01 3.16 6.94
C GLU A 294 -21.11 4.22 6.74
N ASP A 295 -21.81 4.61 7.81
CA ASP A 295 -22.86 5.62 7.80
C ASP A 295 -22.39 6.99 8.29
N VAL A 296 -21.21 7.08 8.92
CA VAL A 296 -20.62 8.35 9.33
C VAL A 296 -20.32 9.22 8.11
N ARG A 297 -20.61 10.51 8.21
CA ARG A 297 -20.40 11.52 7.16
C ARG A 297 -19.56 12.68 7.69
N ILE A 298 -18.89 13.38 6.77
CA ILE A 298 -18.22 14.64 7.08
C ILE A 298 -19.23 15.63 7.66
N GLY A 299 -18.87 16.26 8.78
CA GLY A 299 -19.71 17.17 9.53
C GLY A 299 -20.49 16.52 10.68
N ASP A 300 -20.54 15.19 10.74
CA ASP A 300 -21.09 14.50 11.90
C ASP A 300 -20.24 14.76 13.14
N ILE A 301 -20.87 14.67 14.32
CA ILE A 301 -20.21 14.84 15.61
C ILE A 301 -19.98 13.48 16.23
N VAL A 302 -18.73 13.17 16.56
CA VAL A 302 -18.35 11.98 17.30
C VAL A 302 -17.91 12.34 18.72
N THR A 303 -18.12 11.42 19.65
CA THR A 303 -17.65 11.58 21.03
C THR A 303 -16.19 11.15 21.11
N THR A 304 -15.32 12.09 21.50
CA THR A 304 -13.89 11.88 21.70
C THR A 304 -13.55 11.84 23.19
N PHE A 305 -12.47 11.14 23.55
CA PHE A 305 -11.99 11.02 24.92
C PHE A 305 -10.66 11.75 25.10
N ASP A 306 -10.64 12.78 25.95
CA ASP A 306 -9.40 13.39 26.40
C ASP A 306 -8.89 12.66 27.63
N TRP A 307 -8.01 11.68 27.40
CA TRP A 307 -7.45 10.83 28.45
C TRP A 307 -6.58 11.57 29.47
N ARG A 308 -6.10 12.79 29.16
CA ARG A 308 -5.30 13.59 30.10
C ARG A 308 -6.17 14.29 31.13
N SER A 309 -7.34 14.76 30.72
CA SER A 309 -8.33 15.38 31.63
C SER A 309 -9.38 14.40 32.13
N GLY A 310 -9.50 13.22 31.51
CA GLY A 310 -10.52 12.21 31.82
C GLY A 310 -11.93 12.60 31.36
N LEU A 311 -12.05 13.55 30.42
CA LEU A 311 -13.33 14.11 29.99
C LEU A 311 -13.70 13.70 28.57
N GLU A 312 -15.00 13.51 28.35
CA GLU A 312 -15.57 13.40 27.02
C GLU A 312 -15.64 14.78 26.33
N ARG A 313 -15.34 14.77 25.04
CA ARG A 313 -15.37 15.92 24.14
C ARG A 313 -16.19 15.56 22.91
N MET A 314 -16.59 16.59 22.18
CA MET A 314 -17.34 16.45 20.94
C MET A 314 -16.47 17.02 19.83
N SER A 315 -16.24 16.22 18.79
CA SER A 315 -15.38 16.60 17.68
C SER A 315 -16.10 16.38 16.37
N GLY A 316 -16.01 17.37 15.47
CA GLY A 316 -16.52 17.24 14.11
C GLY A 316 -15.65 16.30 13.30
N VAL A 317 -16.31 15.40 12.58
CA VAL A 317 -15.67 14.56 11.56
C VAL A 317 -15.31 15.45 10.37
N THR A 318 -14.01 15.59 10.11
CA THR A 318 -13.48 16.43 9.02
C THR A 318 -13.21 15.63 7.76
N TRP A 319 -13.14 14.30 7.88
CA TRP A 319 -12.93 13.39 6.76
C TRP A 319 -13.46 11.99 7.05
N VAL A 320 -13.92 11.33 5.99
CA VAL A 320 -14.29 9.91 5.99
C VAL A 320 -13.73 9.29 4.73
N GLY A 321 -12.97 8.19 4.87
CA GLY A 321 -12.37 7.44 3.77
C GLY A 321 -12.77 5.98 3.77
N SER A 322 -12.77 5.34 2.59
CA SER A 322 -12.96 3.89 2.46
C SER A 322 -12.13 3.30 1.33
N LYS A 323 -11.71 2.03 1.45
CA LYS A 323 -11.08 1.28 0.35
C LYS A 323 -11.47 -0.19 0.46
N SER A 324 -11.67 -0.83 -0.68
CA SER A 324 -11.92 -2.27 -0.76
C SER A 324 -10.62 -3.02 -0.91
N VAL A 325 -10.49 -4.13 -0.20
CA VAL A 325 -9.31 -4.99 -0.21
C VAL A 325 -9.70 -6.45 -0.37
N SER A 326 -8.84 -7.18 -1.07
CA SER A 326 -8.85 -8.63 -1.16
C SER A 326 -7.59 -9.16 -0.50
N VAL A 327 -7.74 -10.17 0.34
CA VAL A 327 -6.66 -10.82 1.06
C VAL A 327 -5.75 -11.59 0.10
N ASN A 328 -4.44 -11.55 0.33
CA ASN A 328 -3.47 -12.43 -0.32
C ASN A 328 -3.05 -13.57 0.62
N GLY A 329 -3.76 -14.69 0.54
CA GLY A 329 -3.50 -15.89 1.35
C GLY A 329 -2.14 -16.57 1.09
N THR A 330 -1.34 -16.12 0.11
CA THR A 330 0.03 -16.62 -0.09
C THR A 330 1.05 -15.96 0.85
N LEU A 331 0.69 -14.83 1.44
CA LEU A 331 1.50 -14.11 2.42
C LEU A 331 1.20 -14.60 3.84
N ARG A 332 2.05 -14.20 4.80
CA ARG A 332 1.82 -14.49 6.22
C ARG A 332 0.56 -13.79 6.71
N LYS A 333 -0.08 -14.29 7.77
CA LYS A 333 -1.37 -13.74 8.23
C LYS A 333 -1.34 -12.23 8.50
N ASP A 334 -0.24 -11.73 9.07
CA ASP A 334 0.00 -10.31 9.33
C ASP A 334 0.30 -9.47 8.08
N GLU A 335 0.67 -10.14 6.98
CA GLU A 335 1.01 -9.58 5.68
C GLU A 335 -0.05 -9.91 4.60
N ALA A 336 -1.08 -10.68 4.91
CA ALA A 336 -2.06 -11.15 3.93
C ALA A 336 -3.24 -10.18 3.78
N GLY A 337 -3.37 -9.21 4.69
CA GLY A 337 -4.51 -8.31 4.74
C GLY A 337 -5.74 -8.90 5.43
N TYR A 338 -5.60 -9.98 6.22
CA TYR A 338 -6.71 -10.45 7.06
C TYR A 338 -7.08 -9.41 8.12
N PRO A 339 -8.38 -9.18 8.38
CA PRO A 339 -8.77 -8.36 9.52
C PRO A 339 -8.47 -9.09 10.83
N VAL A 340 -8.28 -8.32 11.89
CA VAL A 340 -8.18 -8.81 13.27
C VAL A 340 -9.55 -8.73 13.92
N ARG A 341 -10.02 -9.86 14.42
CA ARG A 341 -11.23 -9.96 15.24
C ARG A 341 -10.83 -9.89 16.71
N VAL A 342 -11.46 -8.96 17.42
CA VAL A 342 -11.40 -8.85 18.89
C VAL A 342 -12.76 -9.30 19.40
N LEU A 343 -12.81 -10.44 20.08
CA LEU A 343 -14.09 -10.98 20.56
C LEU A 343 -14.73 -10.07 21.60
N LYS A 344 -16.05 -10.14 21.71
CA LYS A 344 -16.78 -9.57 22.83
C LYS A 344 -16.12 -9.95 24.17
N ASP A 345 -16.06 -8.99 25.09
CA ASP A 345 -15.51 -9.14 26.44
C ASP A 345 -13.99 -9.46 26.51
N ALA A 346 -13.28 -9.42 25.37
CA ALA A 346 -11.87 -9.82 25.27
C ALA A 346 -10.92 -8.94 26.08
N VAL A 347 -11.19 -7.63 26.19
CA VAL A 347 -10.35 -6.67 26.91
C VAL A 347 -10.78 -6.55 28.37
N SER A 348 -12.07 -6.34 28.60
CA SER A 348 -12.68 -6.35 29.92
C SER A 348 -14.16 -6.70 29.81
N GLN A 349 -14.89 -6.79 30.93
CA GLN A 349 -16.33 -7.09 30.86
C GLN A 349 -17.05 -5.95 30.13
N GLY A 350 -17.72 -6.28 29.02
CA GLY A 350 -18.38 -5.33 28.13
C GLY A 350 -17.45 -4.61 27.15
N VAL A 351 -16.17 -5.00 27.05
CA VAL A 351 -15.19 -4.32 26.18
C VAL A 351 -14.41 -5.33 25.32
N PRO A 352 -14.58 -5.30 23.99
CA PRO A 352 -15.69 -4.65 23.28
C PRO A 352 -17.05 -5.29 23.68
N TYR A 353 -18.16 -4.57 23.51
CA TYR A 353 -19.50 -5.08 23.90
C TYR A 353 -20.08 -6.08 22.88
N LYS A 354 -19.44 -6.19 21.72
CA LYS A 354 -19.66 -7.14 20.63
C LYS A 354 -18.32 -7.49 20.00
N ASP A 355 -18.28 -8.48 19.11
CA ASP A 355 -17.08 -8.72 18.31
C ASP A 355 -16.78 -7.50 17.44
N MET A 356 -15.54 -7.03 17.56
CA MET A 356 -15.00 -5.91 16.81
C MET A 356 -14.10 -6.43 15.70
N LEU A 357 -14.22 -5.83 14.51
CA LEU A 357 -13.39 -6.15 13.35
C LEU A 357 -12.64 -4.90 12.90
N VAL A 358 -11.31 -4.98 12.95
CA VAL A 358 -10.40 -3.91 12.55
C VAL A 358 -9.23 -4.46 11.77
N THR A 359 -8.47 -3.60 11.16
CA THR A 359 -7.29 -3.98 10.39
C THR A 359 -6.08 -4.08 11.32
N ALA A 360 -5.05 -4.85 10.92
CA ALA A 360 -3.95 -5.23 11.82
C ALA A 360 -3.15 -4.05 12.42
N GLU A 361 -3.10 -2.93 11.70
CA GLU A 361 -2.40 -1.71 12.11
C GLU A 361 -3.29 -0.75 12.92
N HIS A 362 -4.59 -1.05 13.10
CA HIS A 362 -5.49 -0.19 13.86
C HIS A 362 -5.14 -0.20 15.35
N CYS A 363 -4.96 0.98 15.93
CA CYS A 363 -4.57 1.09 17.32
C CYS A 363 -5.77 1.06 18.27
N LEU A 364 -5.64 0.22 19.28
CA LEU A 364 -6.46 0.23 20.47
C LEU A 364 -5.78 1.09 21.54
N PHE A 365 -6.56 1.81 22.35
CA PHE A 365 -6.03 2.70 23.36
C PHE A 365 -5.92 1.99 24.72
N PHE A 366 -4.70 1.95 25.27
CA PHE A 366 -4.39 1.37 26.57
C PHE A 366 -3.48 2.32 27.36
N GLU A 367 -3.88 2.69 28.58
CA GLU A 367 -3.00 3.40 29.54
C GLU A 367 -2.25 4.63 28.96
N GLY A 368 -2.91 5.44 28.12
CA GLY A 368 -2.29 6.62 27.52
C GLY A 368 -1.44 6.32 26.28
N LYS A 369 -1.57 5.13 25.69
CA LYS A 369 -0.83 4.68 24.51
C LYS A 369 -1.77 4.11 23.46
N PHE A 370 -1.42 4.33 22.20
CA PHE A 370 -2.03 3.64 21.07
C PHE A 370 -1.20 2.39 20.76
N VAL A 371 -1.82 1.21 20.83
CA VAL A 371 -1.17 -0.09 20.60
C VAL A 371 -1.81 -0.76 19.39
N PRO A 372 -1.04 -1.05 18.32
CA PRO A 372 -1.58 -1.74 17.15
C PRO A 372 -2.14 -3.12 17.52
N VAL A 373 -3.34 -3.43 17.04
CA VAL A 373 -4.05 -4.65 17.45
C VAL A 373 -3.31 -5.94 17.06
N ARG A 374 -2.51 -5.95 15.98
CA ARG A 374 -1.67 -7.12 15.62
C ARG A 374 -0.78 -7.58 16.77
N MET A 375 -0.30 -6.62 17.57
CA MET A 375 0.67 -6.90 18.64
C MET A 375 -0.01 -7.53 19.86
N LEU A 376 -1.34 -7.55 19.86
CA LEU A 376 -2.20 -8.11 20.90
C LEU A 376 -2.83 -9.44 20.47
N VAL A 377 -2.54 -9.94 19.27
CA VAL A 377 -3.09 -11.20 18.73
C VAL A 377 -2.61 -12.39 19.55
N ASN A 378 -3.49 -12.96 20.36
CA ASN A 378 -3.21 -14.10 21.23
C ASN A 378 -3.71 -15.44 20.67
N GLY A 379 -4.33 -15.45 19.48
CA GLY A 379 -4.86 -16.66 18.84
C GLY A 379 -6.17 -17.18 19.46
N LYS A 380 -6.61 -16.61 20.58
CA LYS A 380 -7.80 -17.02 21.33
C LYS A 380 -8.89 -15.96 21.21
N SER A 381 -8.83 -14.92 22.05
CA SER A 381 -9.81 -13.83 22.09
C SER A 381 -9.52 -12.71 21.08
N ILE A 382 -8.29 -12.66 20.56
CA ILE A 382 -7.85 -11.69 19.55
C ILE A 382 -7.06 -12.46 18.48
N PHE A 383 -7.57 -12.51 17.25
CA PHE A 383 -6.98 -13.32 16.19
C PHE A 383 -7.25 -12.75 14.79
N TYR A 384 -6.37 -13.10 13.84
CA TYR A 384 -6.61 -12.86 12.42
C TYR A 384 -7.77 -13.72 11.93
N ASP A 385 -8.84 -13.10 11.45
CA ASP A 385 -10.00 -13.81 10.95
C ASP A 385 -9.79 -14.24 9.49
N THR A 386 -9.34 -15.47 9.31
CA THR A 386 -9.06 -16.03 7.99
C THR A 386 -10.30 -16.43 7.20
N SER A 387 -11.51 -16.27 7.76
CA SER A 387 -12.77 -16.50 7.03
C SER A 387 -13.19 -15.33 6.15
N ILE A 388 -12.57 -14.15 6.34
CA ILE A 388 -12.87 -12.92 5.60
C ILE A 388 -11.76 -12.68 4.57
N GLU A 389 -12.08 -12.94 3.30
CA GLU A 389 -11.11 -12.78 2.19
C GLU A 389 -11.30 -11.47 1.41
N ASN A 390 -12.46 -10.82 1.54
CA ASN A 390 -12.77 -9.57 0.84
C ASN A 390 -13.59 -8.68 1.77
N TYR A 391 -13.19 -7.42 1.89
CA TYR A 391 -13.93 -6.44 2.68
C TYR A 391 -13.65 -5.01 2.22
N THR A 392 -14.59 -4.12 2.50
CA THR A 392 -14.34 -2.67 2.46
C THR A 392 -13.98 -2.24 3.86
N TYR A 393 -12.99 -1.37 4.02
CA TYR A 393 -12.67 -0.77 5.30
C TYR A 393 -12.92 0.74 5.24
N TYR A 394 -13.15 1.33 6.41
CA TYR A 394 -13.50 2.73 6.60
C TYR A 394 -12.58 3.36 7.63
N HIS A 395 -12.37 4.67 7.50
CA HIS A 395 -11.78 5.47 8.57
C HIS A 395 -12.41 6.85 8.63
N ILE A 396 -12.45 7.40 9.84
CA ILE A 396 -12.89 8.76 10.11
C ILE A 396 -11.73 9.59 10.69
N GLU A 397 -11.59 10.83 10.24
CA GLU A 397 -10.69 11.85 10.80
C GLU A 397 -11.50 12.92 11.50
N THR A 398 -10.94 13.47 12.57
CA THR A 398 -11.45 14.63 13.29
C THR A 398 -10.51 15.83 13.15
N GLU A 399 -10.92 17.02 13.60
CA GLU A 399 -10.09 18.25 13.53
C GLU A 399 -8.65 18.05 14.06
N SER A 400 -8.51 17.27 15.12
CA SER A 400 -7.23 16.76 15.64
C SER A 400 -7.30 15.25 15.77
N HIS A 401 -6.15 14.57 15.75
CA HIS A 401 -6.12 13.14 16.09
C HIS A 401 -6.69 12.95 17.51
N ALA A 402 -7.57 11.97 17.68
CA ALA A 402 -8.35 11.82 18.90
C ALA A 402 -8.52 10.35 19.28
N VAL A 403 -8.78 10.12 20.56
CA VAL A 403 -9.28 8.82 21.05
C VAL A 403 -10.80 8.85 20.91
N ILE A 404 -11.40 7.80 20.35
CA ILE A 404 -12.85 7.64 20.17
C ILE A 404 -13.31 6.28 20.70
N TRP A 405 -14.63 6.08 20.83
CA TRP A 405 -15.18 4.75 21.08
C TRP A 405 -15.65 4.10 19.78
N SER A 406 -15.25 2.83 19.61
CA SER A 406 -15.73 1.92 18.56
C SER A 406 -16.07 0.57 19.19
N ASP A 407 -17.32 0.10 19.01
CA ASP A 407 -17.85 -1.14 19.63
C ASP A 407 -17.62 -1.21 21.16
N GLY A 408 -17.55 -0.04 21.81
CA GLY A 408 -17.29 0.10 23.25
C GLY A 408 -15.81 0.12 23.65
N MET A 409 -14.89 -0.15 22.72
CA MET A 409 -13.44 -0.05 22.91
C MET A 409 -12.93 1.35 22.58
N LEU A 410 -11.95 1.86 23.33
CA LEU A 410 -11.27 3.10 22.97
C LEU A 410 -10.25 2.83 21.86
N THR A 411 -10.34 3.59 20.78
CA THR A 411 -9.50 3.46 19.58
C THR A 411 -9.10 4.82 19.04
N GLU A 412 -8.35 4.83 17.94
CA GLU A 412 -7.89 6.06 17.29
C GLU A 412 -8.83 6.57 16.18
N THR A 413 -8.81 7.89 15.94
CA THR A 413 -9.24 8.48 14.67
C THR A 413 -8.09 8.45 13.66
N TYR A 414 -8.34 8.85 12.42
CA TYR A 414 -7.31 8.81 11.39
C TYR A 414 -6.21 9.84 11.69
N LEU A 415 -4.95 9.43 11.56
CA LEU A 415 -3.81 10.34 11.53
C LEU A 415 -3.26 10.39 10.11
N ASP A 416 -3.43 11.52 9.44
CA ASP A 416 -2.94 11.71 8.07
C ASP A 416 -1.42 11.87 8.01
N THR A 417 -0.71 10.74 7.98
CA THR A 417 0.75 10.68 7.82
C THR A 417 1.15 10.60 6.34
N ASP A 418 0.46 11.34 5.46
CA ASP A 418 0.63 11.36 4.00
C ASP A 418 0.10 10.12 3.26
N ASN A 419 -0.80 9.36 3.87
CA ASN A 419 -1.41 8.14 3.32
C ASN A 419 -2.88 8.32 2.92
N ARG A 420 -3.44 9.54 3.03
CA ARG A 420 -4.87 9.82 2.79
C ARG A 420 -5.29 9.63 1.33
N HIS A 421 -4.34 9.69 0.41
CA HIS A 421 -4.53 9.40 -1.01
C HIS A 421 -4.90 7.92 -1.29
N LEU A 422 -4.65 7.01 -0.34
CA LEU A 422 -4.99 5.59 -0.47
C LEU A 422 -6.49 5.29 -0.27
N PHE A 423 -7.31 6.29 0.04
CA PHE A 423 -8.71 6.11 0.46
C PHE A 423 -9.69 6.90 -0.44
N ARG A 424 -10.85 6.31 -0.72
CA ARG A 424 -11.99 6.98 -1.37
C ARG A 424 -12.77 7.81 -0.34
N GLN A 425 -12.88 9.13 -0.54
CA GLN A 425 -13.58 10.03 0.38
C GLN A 425 -15.11 10.01 0.19
N HIS A 426 -15.87 10.00 1.28
CA HIS A 426 -17.33 10.20 1.28
C HIS A 426 -17.72 11.60 1.78
N GLY A 427 -18.27 12.49 0.93
CA GLY A 427 -18.89 13.76 1.34
C GLY A 427 -18.66 14.97 0.42
N LYS A 428 -19.45 16.04 0.62
CA LYS A 428 -19.57 17.25 -0.25
C LYS A 428 -18.59 18.41 0.07
N VAL A 429 -17.63 18.23 1.00
CA VAL A 429 -16.77 19.32 1.48
C VAL A 429 -15.29 18.94 1.34
N SER A 430 -14.54 19.77 0.62
CA SER A 430 -13.08 19.75 0.53
C SER A 430 -12.48 20.37 1.79
N THR A 431 -11.69 19.63 2.55
CA THR A 431 -10.63 20.24 3.36
C THR A 431 -9.43 20.45 2.45
N ILE A 432 -8.94 21.70 2.39
CA ILE A 432 -7.66 22.05 1.76
C ILE A 432 -6.59 21.10 2.34
N ALA A 433 -5.72 20.56 1.47
CA ALA A 433 -4.63 19.66 1.83
C ALA A 433 -4.09 19.97 3.23
N GLY A 434 -4.42 19.09 4.18
CA GLY A 434 -3.92 19.18 5.55
C GLY A 434 -2.41 18.99 5.52
N ARG A 435 -1.71 19.65 6.44
CA ARG A 435 -0.29 19.39 6.69
C ARG A 435 -0.13 17.91 7.03
N THR A 436 0.80 17.22 6.37
CA THR A 436 1.25 15.87 6.77
C THR A 436 1.55 15.85 8.27
N ARG A 437 0.83 15.02 9.00
CA ARG A 437 0.97 14.87 10.45
C ARG A 437 2.00 13.81 10.78
N SER A 438 2.55 13.85 11.99
CA SER A 438 3.44 12.82 12.51
C SER A 438 2.98 12.31 13.87
N TRP A 439 3.34 11.07 14.18
CA TRP A 439 3.00 10.45 15.46
C TRP A 439 3.63 11.18 16.65
N GLU A 440 4.79 11.81 16.45
CA GLU A 440 5.54 12.52 17.48
C GLU A 440 4.90 13.87 17.85
N LEU A 441 4.26 14.54 16.88
CA LEU A 441 3.79 15.91 17.05
C LEU A 441 2.27 16.03 17.16
N ASP A 442 1.54 15.20 16.41
CA ASP A 442 0.11 15.42 16.17
C ASP A 442 -0.79 14.34 16.76
N ALA A 443 -0.21 13.24 17.30
CA ALA A 443 -1.01 12.14 17.82
C ALA A 443 -1.68 12.46 19.18
N ALA A 444 -2.94 12.05 19.35
CA ALA A 444 -3.70 12.21 20.59
C ALA A 444 -3.02 11.53 21.79
N ALA A 445 -2.34 10.42 21.51
CA ALA A 445 -1.54 9.65 22.44
C ALA A 445 -0.32 9.09 21.70
N PRO A 446 0.82 8.90 22.38
CA PRO A 446 1.99 8.31 21.75
C PRO A 446 1.74 6.87 21.34
N LEU A 447 2.34 6.47 20.21
CA LEU A 447 2.38 5.08 19.78
C LEU A 447 3.15 4.24 20.81
N GLY A 448 2.61 3.07 21.15
CA GLY A 448 3.17 2.13 22.11
C GLY A 448 3.51 0.81 21.43
N VAL A 449 4.65 0.76 20.74
CA VAL A 449 5.20 -0.48 20.12
C VAL A 449 6.35 -1.10 20.91
N GLU A 450 6.78 -0.43 21.98
CA GLU A 450 7.85 -0.92 22.85
C GLU A 450 7.42 -2.20 23.58
N ARG A 451 8.24 -3.25 23.53
CA ARG A 451 7.95 -4.54 24.18
C ARG A 451 7.59 -4.39 25.65
N SER A 452 8.27 -3.50 26.38
CA SER A 452 8.02 -3.24 27.81
C SER A 452 6.64 -2.66 28.09
N VAL A 453 5.99 -2.06 27.09
CA VAL A 453 4.61 -1.55 27.14
C VAL A 453 3.62 -2.61 26.69
N VAL A 454 3.89 -3.27 25.56
CA VAL A 454 2.92 -4.16 24.91
C VAL A 454 2.86 -5.54 25.53
N GLU A 455 3.99 -6.13 25.95
CA GLU A 455 4.02 -7.49 26.50
C GLU A 455 3.14 -7.63 27.75
N PRO A 456 3.16 -6.71 28.75
CA PRO A 456 2.25 -6.80 29.88
C PRO A 456 0.77 -6.79 29.50
N ILE A 457 0.39 -5.94 28.53
CA ILE A 457 -0.99 -5.84 28.03
C ILE A 457 -1.38 -7.16 27.35
N TYR A 458 -0.54 -7.65 26.44
CA TYR A 458 -0.74 -8.93 25.77
C TYR A 458 -0.94 -10.08 26.76
N ARG A 459 -0.06 -10.20 27.78
CA ARG A 459 -0.15 -11.26 28.79
C ARG A 459 -1.43 -11.18 29.61
N ALA A 460 -1.89 -9.97 29.95
CA ALA A 460 -3.15 -9.77 30.66
C ALA A 460 -4.36 -10.19 29.80
N LEU A 461 -4.35 -9.87 28.50
CA LEU A 461 -5.40 -10.27 27.56
C LEU A 461 -5.41 -11.78 27.31
N ASP A 462 -4.23 -12.40 27.15
CA ASP A 462 -4.08 -13.85 26.98
C ASP A 462 -4.54 -14.63 28.22
N ALA A 463 -4.17 -14.17 29.43
CA ALA A 463 -4.60 -14.78 30.68
C ALA A 463 -6.13 -14.68 30.93
N ARG A 464 -6.77 -13.66 30.34
CA ARG A 464 -8.22 -13.46 30.41
C ARG A 464 -8.98 -14.32 29.41
N ALA A 465 -8.36 -14.68 28.28
CA ALA A 465 -9.04 -15.42 27.22
C ALA A 465 -9.60 -16.74 27.76
N PRO A 466 -10.83 -17.14 27.37
CA PRO A 466 -11.38 -18.42 27.80
C PRO A 466 -10.42 -19.53 27.37
N VAL A 467 -10.17 -20.48 28.27
CA VAL A 467 -9.42 -21.69 27.94
C VAL A 467 -10.25 -22.46 26.91
N VAL A 468 -9.93 -22.29 25.64
CA VAL A 468 -10.45 -23.16 24.59
C VAL A 468 -9.78 -24.52 24.81
N ALA A 469 -10.57 -25.60 24.79
CA ALA A 469 -10.02 -26.95 24.80
C ALA A 469 -8.94 -27.01 23.71
N GLU A 470 -7.71 -27.33 24.10
CA GLU A 470 -6.50 -27.27 23.28
C GLU A 470 -6.80 -27.68 21.84
N ASP A 471 -6.58 -26.77 20.88
CA ASP A 471 -6.50 -27.19 19.48
C ASP A 471 -5.28 -28.11 19.40
N PRO A 472 -5.45 -29.42 19.10
CA PRO A 472 -4.35 -30.39 19.12
C PRO A 472 -3.25 -30.09 18.09
N ASN A 473 -3.41 -29.04 17.28
CA ASN A 473 -2.45 -28.55 16.30
C ASN A 473 -1.63 -27.32 16.72
N GLU A 474 -1.90 -26.66 17.87
CA GLU A 474 -0.97 -25.66 18.40
C GLU A 474 0.21 -26.37 19.08
N SER A 475 1.10 -26.91 18.25
CA SER A 475 2.39 -27.44 18.72
C SER A 475 3.15 -26.32 19.43
N GLU A 476 3.62 -26.56 20.66
CA GLU A 476 4.58 -25.67 21.32
C GLU A 476 5.69 -25.33 20.33
N VAL A 477 5.77 -24.06 19.96
CA VAL A 477 6.77 -23.58 19.01
C VAL A 477 8.13 -23.77 19.66
N SER A 478 8.86 -24.80 19.22
CA SER A 478 10.20 -25.05 19.73
C SER A 478 11.15 -24.00 19.18
N LEU A 479 11.94 -23.41 20.08
CA LEU A 479 12.92 -22.38 19.74
C LEU A 479 14.32 -22.99 19.69
N GLU A 480 15.09 -22.63 18.67
CA GLU A 480 16.50 -22.95 18.53
C GLU A 480 17.33 -21.69 18.82
N SER A 481 18.40 -21.86 19.60
CA SER A 481 19.31 -20.76 19.96
C SER A 481 20.56 -20.73 19.09
N ASP A 482 20.93 -21.85 18.47
CA ASP A 482 22.06 -21.92 17.57
C ASP A 482 21.75 -21.23 16.23
N PRO A 483 22.52 -20.20 15.83
CA PRO A 483 22.37 -19.59 14.51
C PRO A 483 22.84 -20.45 13.32
N ASP A 484 23.57 -21.56 13.53
CA ASP A 484 24.22 -22.37 12.47
C ASP A 484 24.99 -21.50 11.46
N VAL A 485 25.83 -20.60 11.99
CA VAL A 485 26.66 -19.70 11.19
C VAL A 485 27.63 -20.49 10.33
N ARG A 486 27.55 -20.28 9.02
CA ARG A 486 28.42 -20.88 8.00
C ARG A 486 28.73 -19.85 6.91
N LEU A 487 29.78 -20.07 6.14
CA LEU A 487 30.06 -19.25 4.97
C LEU A 487 29.71 -19.99 3.69
N MET A 488 29.11 -19.31 2.72
CA MET A 488 28.97 -19.80 1.35
C MET A 488 29.92 -19.01 0.45
N THR A 489 30.81 -19.70 -0.26
CA THR A 489 31.73 -19.06 -1.22
C THR A 489 30.99 -18.67 -2.51
N ASP A 490 31.58 -17.77 -3.30
CA ASP A 490 31.16 -17.45 -4.68
C ASP A 490 30.99 -18.68 -5.60
N ILE A 491 31.78 -19.73 -5.41
CA ILE A 491 31.65 -21.02 -6.13
C ILE A 491 30.62 -22.00 -5.51
N GLY A 492 29.79 -21.56 -4.57
CA GLY A 492 28.71 -22.36 -3.97
C GLY A 492 29.15 -23.39 -2.90
N ARG A 493 30.41 -23.37 -2.45
CA ARG A 493 30.90 -24.26 -1.39
C ARG A 493 30.54 -23.72 -0.01
N ILE A 494 30.03 -24.58 0.87
CA ILE A 494 29.77 -24.25 2.27
C ILE A 494 31.03 -24.51 3.12
N LEU A 495 31.41 -23.53 3.92
CA LEU A 495 32.50 -23.59 4.90
C LEU A 495 31.91 -23.48 6.30
N ARG A 496 32.20 -24.48 7.15
CA ARG A 496 31.87 -24.46 8.58
C ARG A 496 32.96 -23.74 9.38
N PRO A 497 32.64 -23.17 10.55
CA PRO A 497 33.64 -22.50 11.37
C PRO A 497 34.71 -23.49 11.81
N LEU A 498 35.99 -23.13 11.61
CA LEU A 498 37.13 -23.87 12.12
C LEU A 498 37.21 -23.79 13.65
N ARG A 499 36.84 -22.63 14.18
CA ARG A 499 36.85 -22.35 15.62
C ARG A 499 35.79 -21.31 15.96
N ARG A 500 35.18 -21.45 17.13
CA ARG A 500 34.38 -20.42 17.79
C ARG A 500 34.99 -20.11 19.16
N VAL A 501 35.30 -18.84 19.43
CA VAL A 501 35.74 -18.37 20.75
C VAL A 501 34.85 -17.20 21.13
N GLY A 502 34.00 -17.40 22.15
CA GLY A 502 32.96 -16.42 22.49
C GLY A 502 32.00 -16.16 21.33
N ASP A 503 31.93 -14.90 20.92
CA ASP A 503 31.17 -14.34 19.81
C ASP A 503 31.91 -14.38 18.46
N HIS A 504 33.19 -14.75 18.43
CA HIS A 504 33.99 -14.76 17.20
C HIS A 504 34.01 -16.14 16.52
N TYR A 505 33.57 -16.17 15.25
CA TYR A 505 33.63 -17.35 14.38
C TYR A 505 34.78 -17.20 13.38
N SER A 506 35.69 -18.17 13.35
CA SER A 506 36.84 -18.17 12.44
C SER A 506 36.69 -19.21 11.34
N PHE A 507 36.88 -18.80 10.08
CA PHE A 507 36.76 -19.63 8.89
C PHE A 507 38.06 -19.61 8.09
N MET A 508 38.46 -20.75 7.54
CA MET A 508 39.56 -20.82 6.59
C MET A 508 39.03 -20.64 5.17
N ILE A 509 39.43 -19.56 4.51
CA ILE A 509 39.03 -19.27 3.13
C ILE A 509 40.09 -19.81 2.16
N PRO A 510 39.74 -20.69 1.21
CA PRO A 510 40.69 -21.23 0.26
C PRO A 510 41.11 -20.20 -0.81
N PRO A 511 42.23 -20.42 -1.53
CA PRO A 511 42.59 -19.62 -2.69
C PRO A 511 41.48 -19.61 -3.76
N GLY A 512 41.41 -18.52 -4.53
CA GLY A 512 40.45 -18.38 -5.63
C GLY A 512 39.06 -17.88 -5.25
N VAL A 513 38.77 -17.72 -3.95
CA VAL A 513 37.51 -17.13 -3.48
C VAL A 513 37.64 -15.61 -3.43
N SER A 514 36.70 -14.91 -4.05
CA SER A 514 36.64 -13.44 -4.10
C SER A 514 35.64 -12.86 -3.10
N ALA A 515 34.52 -13.56 -2.88
CA ALA A 515 33.46 -13.16 -1.98
C ALA A 515 32.89 -14.36 -1.22
N VAL A 516 32.35 -14.09 -0.04
CA VAL A 516 31.62 -15.06 0.78
C VAL A 516 30.29 -14.47 1.25
N ARG A 517 29.33 -15.32 1.58
CA ARG A 517 28.10 -14.94 2.27
C ARG A 517 28.07 -15.56 3.66
N ILE A 518 27.78 -14.74 4.67
CA ILE A 518 27.50 -15.20 6.03
C ILE A 518 26.08 -15.75 6.04
N MET A 519 25.98 -17.07 6.13
CA MET A 519 24.71 -17.79 6.18
C MET A 519 24.37 -18.11 7.64
N SER A 520 23.09 -17.95 8.02
CA SER A 520 22.57 -18.31 9.34
C SER A 520 21.11 -18.72 9.25
N ARG A 521 20.56 -19.31 10.32
CA ARG A 521 19.11 -19.38 10.52
C ARG A 521 18.53 -17.96 10.59
N THR A 522 17.27 -17.81 10.20
CA THR A 522 16.53 -16.56 10.33
C THR A 522 15.20 -16.77 11.04
N SER A 523 14.73 -15.72 11.68
CA SER A 523 13.38 -15.64 12.24
C SER A 523 12.96 -14.18 12.34
N ARG A 524 11.64 -13.95 12.37
CA ARG A 524 11.10 -12.66 12.80
C ARG A 524 11.00 -12.63 14.32
N PRO A 525 11.50 -11.58 14.99
CA PRO A 525 11.29 -11.40 16.43
C PRO A 525 9.81 -11.47 16.83
N SER A 526 8.92 -10.92 16.00
CA SER A 526 7.46 -11.00 16.18
C SER A 526 6.90 -12.43 16.20
N ASP A 527 7.59 -13.40 15.59
CA ASP A 527 7.15 -14.79 15.54
C ASP A 527 7.85 -15.65 16.61
N ALA A 528 9.15 -15.42 16.83
CA ALA A 528 9.95 -16.26 17.73
C ALA A 528 9.89 -15.82 19.20
N ILE A 529 9.70 -14.53 19.48
CA ILE A 529 9.54 -14.00 20.84
C ILE A 529 8.05 -13.84 21.17
N GLY A 530 7.30 -13.30 20.21
CA GLY A 530 5.85 -13.15 20.30
C GLY A 530 5.33 -11.90 19.60
N PRO A 531 4.02 -11.81 19.35
CA PRO A 531 3.40 -10.75 18.55
C PRO A 531 3.55 -9.36 19.18
N PHE A 532 3.77 -9.29 20.50
CA PHE A 532 4.06 -8.05 21.23
C PHE A 532 5.44 -7.44 20.92
N VAL A 533 6.20 -8.00 19.98
CA VAL A 533 7.42 -7.42 19.42
C VAL A 533 7.14 -6.90 18.01
N ASP A 534 7.42 -5.62 17.78
CA ASP A 534 7.10 -4.95 16.51
C ASP A 534 8.06 -5.28 15.35
N ASP A 535 9.28 -5.73 15.67
CA ASP A 535 10.26 -6.07 14.63
C ASP A 535 9.83 -7.32 13.85
N ARG A 536 9.36 -7.09 12.62
CA ARG A 536 8.91 -8.09 11.65
C ARG A 536 9.99 -8.47 10.63
N ARG A 537 11.24 -8.05 10.83
CA ARG A 537 12.32 -8.37 9.88
C ARG A 537 12.78 -9.81 10.06
N GLU A 538 13.11 -10.48 8.95
CA GLU A 538 13.80 -11.77 8.97
C GLU A 538 15.26 -11.57 9.41
N LEU A 539 15.53 -11.69 10.71
CA LEU A 539 16.85 -11.45 11.28
C LEU A 539 17.66 -12.74 11.34
N GLY A 540 18.86 -12.71 10.76
CA GLY A 540 19.87 -13.75 10.90
C GLY A 540 20.72 -13.52 12.14
N VAL A 541 21.95 -13.05 11.93
CA VAL A 541 22.89 -12.66 12.97
C VAL A 541 23.25 -11.17 12.88
N LEU A 542 23.45 -10.53 14.04
CA LEU A 542 24.01 -9.19 14.16
C LEU A 542 25.53 -9.29 14.10
N VAL A 543 26.11 -8.82 13.00
CA VAL A 543 27.56 -8.93 12.77
C VAL A 543 28.24 -7.62 13.13
N GLY A 544 29.30 -7.71 13.95
CA GLY A 544 30.18 -6.61 14.31
C GLY A 544 31.46 -6.62 13.47
N ASN A 545 32.63 -6.69 14.09
CA ASN A 545 33.89 -6.68 13.36
C ASN A 545 34.06 -7.91 12.47
N ILE A 546 34.48 -7.67 11.23
CA ILE A 546 34.96 -8.70 10.32
C ILE A 546 36.45 -8.46 10.10
N MET A 547 37.27 -9.46 10.39
CA MET A 547 38.73 -9.38 10.27
C MET A 547 39.25 -10.45 9.34
N LYS A 548 40.14 -10.05 8.45
CA LYS A 548 40.87 -10.93 7.55
C LYS A 548 42.31 -11.01 8.00
N SER A 549 42.77 -12.21 8.34
CA SER A 549 44.12 -12.46 8.84
C SER A 549 44.92 -13.35 7.90
N ARG A 550 46.11 -12.87 7.52
CA ARG A 550 47.18 -13.62 6.86
C ARG A 550 48.36 -13.77 7.84
N ALA A 551 49.38 -14.53 7.45
CA ALA A 551 50.54 -14.81 8.31
C ALA A 551 51.25 -13.53 8.82
N ASP A 552 51.18 -12.43 8.07
CA ASP A 552 51.91 -11.19 8.31
C ASP A 552 51.02 -9.94 8.46
N LYS A 553 49.70 -10.05 8.21
CA LYS A 553 48.80 -8.88 8.16
C LYS A 553 47.38 -9.20 8.62
N VAL A 554 46.77 -8.26 9.34
CA VAL A 554 45.33 -8.26 9.65
C VAL A 554 44.69 -7.04 8.99
N GLU A 555 43.58 -7.27 8.28
CA GLU A 555 42.78 -6.25 7.60
C GLU A 555 41.37 -6.27 8.20
N VAL A 556 40.80 -5.09 8.49
CA VAL A 556 39.40 -4.95 8.92
C VAL A 556 38.52 -4.79 7.69
N ILE A 557 37.35 -5.42 7.70
CA ILE A 557 36.33 -5.31 6.65
C ILE A 557 35.09 -4.65 7.27
N ASP A 558 34.93 -3.36 7.02
CA ASP A 558 33.88 -2.48 7.53
C ASP A 558 32.81 -2.16 6.47
N GLN A 559 32.92 -2.71 5.25
CA GLN A 559 31.98 -2.51 4.15
C GLN A 559 30.50 -2.63 4.58
N HIS A 560 30.19 -3.61 5.41
CA HIS A 560 28.85 -3.86 5.90
C HIS A 560 28.34 -2.77 6.86
N LEU A 561 29.21 -2.03 7.53
CA LEU A 561 28.85 -0.92 8.43
C LEU A 561 28.72 0.41 7.68
N GLU A 562 29.38 0.57 6.54
CA GLU A 562 29.42 1.85 5.81
C GLU A 562 28.49 1.89 4.58
N THR A 563 28.29 0.74 3.93
CA THR A 563 27.55 0.69 2.67
C THR A 563 26.05 0.75 2.95
N LEU A 564 25.35 1.80 2.50
CA LEU A 564 23.91 1.97 2.73
C LEU A 564 23.08 0.73 2.32
N SER A 565 23.35 0.18 1.13
CA SER A 565 22.68 -1.02 0.60
C SER A 565 23.71 -2.10 0.31
N LEU A 566 23.60 -3.24 0.98
CA LEU A 566 24.50 -4.38 0.81
C LEU A 566 23.70 -5.67 0.76
N ASP A 567 23.98 -6.51 -0.25
CA ASP A 567 23.18 -7.71 -0.52
C ASP A 567 23.20 -8.69 0.67
N GLY A 568 22.03 -9.16 1.09
CA GLY A 568 21.85 -10.04 2.25
C GLY A 568 21.95 -9.36 3.62
N TRP A 569 21.96 -8.02 3.68
CA TRP A 569 21.97 -7.24 4.92
C TRP A 569 20.73 -6.36 5.06
N HIS A 570 20.27 -6.14 6.30
CA HIS A 570 19.22 -5.15 6.61
C HIS A 570 19.74 -3.72 6.47
N GLY A 571 18.92 -2.69 6.66
CA GLY A 571 19.38 -1.28 6.62
C GLY A 571 20.47 -0.97 7.67
N LEU A 572 21.13 0.18 7.54
CA LEU A 572 22.02 0.67 8.60
C LEU A 572 21.18 1.18 9.79
N GLU A 573 21.38 0.60 10.97
CA GLU A 573 20.64 0.94 12.21
C GLU A 573 21.42 1.87 13.14
N GLY A 574 22.68 2.18 12.79
CA GLY A 574 23.63 2.84 13.69
C GLY A 574 24.24 1.87 14.71
N GLY A 575 25.41 2.21 15.26
CA GLY A 575 26.11 1.38 16.24
C GLY A 575 27.25 0.54 15.65
N ARG A 576 27.62 -0.53 16.36
CA ARG A 576 28.84 -1.35 16.10
C ARG A 576 28.61 -2.57 15.18
N GLY A 577 27.38 -2.83 14.78
CA GLY A 577 27.04 -4.01 14.00
C GLY A 577 25.82 -3.81 13.11
N ARG A 578 25.60 -4.77 12.20
CA ARG A 578 24.46 -4.77 11.28
C ARG A 578 23.84 -6.16 11.17
N TRP A 579 22.51 -6.22 11.16
CA TRP A 579 21.79 -7.48 11.01
C TRP A 579 21.90 -8.02 9.57
N THR A 580 22.18 -9.30 9.46
CA THR A 580 22.06 -10.05 8.20
C THR A 580 20.60 -10.48 7.97
N ALA A 581 20.18 -10.59 6.72
CA ALA A 581 18.92 -11.19 6.30
C ALA A 581 19.08 -12.71 6.02
N GLY A 582 19.96 -13.38 6.77
CA GLY A 582 20.26 -14.81 6.63
C GLY A 582 21.36 -15.18 5.63
N ALA A 583 21.78 -14.26 4.75
CA ALA A 583 22.80 -14.53 3.71
C ALA A 583 23.66 -13.29 3.37
N GLY A 584 24.22 -12.63 4.38
CA GLY A 584 24.94 -11.36 4.24
C GLY A 584 26.23 -11.45 3.43
N SER A 585 26.32 -10.72 2.32
CA SER A 585 27.50 -10.70 1.46
C SER A 585 28.69 -9.98 2.10
N VAL A 586 29.88 -10.55 1.97
CA VAL A 586 31.15 -9.98 2.43
C VAL A 586 32.15 -10.09 1.30
N SER A 587 32.63 -8.96 0.83
CA SER A 587 33.72 -8.91 -0.13
C SER A 587 35.02 -9.26 0.59
N ALA A 588 35.56 -10.45 0.35
CA ALA A 588 36.78 -10.88 1.03
C ALA A 588 38.05 -10.22 0.42
N THR A 589 37.98 -9.85 -0.86
CA THR A 589 39.05 -9.22 -1.65
C THR A 589 38.51 -8.57 -2.92
N SER A 590 39.16 -7.51 -3.43
CA SER A 590 38.88 -6.92 -4.76
C SER A 590 39.35 -7.79 -5.94
N GLN A 591 40.21 -8.79 -5.69
CA GLN A 591 40.66 -9.82 -6.64
C GLN A 591 40.75 -11.17 -5.94
N PRO A 592 40.46 -12.31 -6.60
CA PRO A 592 40.54 -13.63 -5.99
C PRO A 592 41.86 -13.85 -5.24
N SER A 593 41.78 -14.22 -3.97
CA SER A 593 42.98 -14.40 -3.17
C SER A 593 43.86 -15.52 -3.72
N SER A 594 45.15 -15.24 -3.99
CA SER A 594 46.12 -16.24 -4.47
C SER A 594 46.59 -17.21 -3.37
N SER A 595 46.29 -16.94 -2.10
CA SER A 595 46.70 -17.74 -0.93
C SER A 595 45.59 -17.82 0.11
N PRO A 596 45.51 -18.89 0.92
CA PRO A 596 44.47 -19.02 1.94
C PRO A 596 44.61 -17.95 3.02
N PHE A 597 43.51 -17.61 3.68
CA PHE A 597 43.48 -16.68 4.81
C PHE A 597 42.38 -17.06 5.81
N ILE A 598 42.46 -16.52 7.02
CA ILE A 598 41.43 -16.68 8.04
C ILE A 598 40.49 -15.48 7.98
N LEU A 599 39.19 -15.74 7.90
CA LEU A 599 38.15 -14.73 8.10
C LEU A 599 37.53 -14.93 9.49
N SER A 600 37.61 -13.92 10.34
CA SER A 600 36.98 -13.88 11.65
C SER A 600 35.77 -12.96 11.61
N VAL A 601 34.63 -13.43 12.11
CA VAL A 601 33.34 -12.73 12.13
C VAL A 601 32.85 -12.66 13.58
N GLU A 602 32.68 -11.44 14.11
CA GLU A 602 32.06 -11.19 15.42
C GLU A 602 30.53 -11.23 15.29
N VAL A 603 29.88 -12.14 16.01
CA VAL A 603 28.41 -12.27 16.08
C VAL A 603 27.93 -11.74 17.43
N MET A 604 27.47 -10.50 17.45
CA MET A 604 27.11 -9.76 18.66
C MET A 604 25.76 -10.19 19.25
N ALA A 605 24.82 -10.58 18.38
CA ALA A 605 23.50 -11.07 18.77
C ALA A 605 22.96 -12.04 17.72
N ALA A 606 22.10 -12.97 18.16
CA ALA A 606 21.49 -14.01 17.35
C ALA A 606 20.20 -14.52 18.04
N GLY A 607 19.23 -14.96 17.25
CA GLY A 607 18.04 -15.67 17.69
C GLY A 607 17.12 -14.89 18.65
N PRO A 608 16.11 -15.56 19.23
CA PRO A 608 15.79 -16.99 19.04
C PRO A 608 15.23 -17.31 17.64
N TYR A 609 15.45 -18.53 17.17
CA TYR A 609 14.96 -19.02 15.87
C TYR A 609 13.82 -20.01 16.06
N LEU A 610 12.90 -20.08 15.11
CA LEU A 610 11.91 -21.16 15.08
C LEU A 610 12.64 -22.46 14.68
N ALA A 611 12.46 -23.53 15.46
CA ALA A 611 13.03 -24.83 15.10
C ALA A 611 12.39 -25.31 13.79
N SER A 612 13.20 -25.78 12.85
CA SER A 612 12.68 -26.37 11.62
C SER A 612 11.87 -27.61 11.97
N THR A 613 10.57 -27.60 11.69
CA THR A 613 9.87 -28.86 11.42
C THR A 613 10.52 -29.45 10.18
N ASP A 614 11.06 -30.67 10.29
CA ASP A 614 11.64 -31.39 9.16
C ASP A 614 10.59 -31.52 8.05
N VAL A 615 10.58 -30.58 7.10
CA VAL A 615 9.91 -30.76 5.82
C VAL A 615 10.78 -31.75 5.07
N VAL A 616 10.44 -33.03 5.23
CA VAL A 616 10.95 -34.14 4.43
C VAL A 616 10.92 -33.69 2.97
N CYS A 617 12.12 -33.56 2.41
CA CYS A 617 12.34 -33.38 0.99
C CYS A 617 11.72 -34.59 0.28
N LEU A 618 10.47 -34.48 -0.17
CA LEU A 618 9.90 -35.41 -1.14
C LEU A 618 10.62 -35.15 -2.46
N GLU A 619 11.71 -35.89 -2.66
CA GLU A 619 12.32 -36.07 -3.97
C GLU A 619 11.21 -36.43 -4.97
N ARG A 620 10.97 -35.53 -5.93
CA ARG A 620 10.32 -35.87 -7.19
C ARG A 620 11.19 -36.92 -7.87
N ARG A 621 10.87 -38.20 -7.65
CA ARG A 621 11.26 -39.26 -8.57
C ARG A 621 10.54 -39.02 -9.88
N SER A 622 11.32 -38.63 -10.88
CA SER A 622 10.97 -38.54 -12.28
C SER A 622 10.43 -39.88 -12.79
N ALA A 623 9.28 -39.81 -13.46
CA ALA A 623 8.95 -40.60 -14.63
C ALA A 623 8.77 -39.62 -15.79
#